data_AF-A0A2V9KYQ6-F1
#
_entry.id   AF-A0A2V9KYQ6-F1
#
_cell.length_a   1.000
_cell.length_b   1.000
_cell.length_c   1.000
_cell.angle_alpha   90.00
_cell.angle_beta   90.00
_cell.angle_gamma   90.00
#
_symmetry.space_group_name_H-M   'P 1'
#
loop_
_entity.id
_entity.type
_entity.pdbx_description
1 polymer ?
#
loop_
_entity_poly.entity_id
_entity_poly.type
_entity_poly.pdbx_seq_one_letter_code
_entity_poly.pdbx_strand_id
1 'polypeptide(L)'
;FSESWALRAEGRLAEYLGAGFRPWTGELDAGWTPRDGSRVDLAAARLVIADNMAALRHHLQGNFTSAGITQSLDRHDTVSASLDATDWNQGNLRMRYRVDFAHHFEAVPGLEIEWPTLYQTYDRGFSFAPFSPRASLFPFALRAPGRTEGIPGVMEEAWHLPGGGGTRAVQGLGSPLGRLLVQL
;
A
#
# COMPACT_ATOMS: atom_id res chain seq x y z
N PHE A 1 -0.51 28.45 -0.16
CA PHE A 1 -1.48 27.47 0.38
C PHE A 1 -1.62 27.68 1.88
N SER A 2 -2.80 27.43 2.46
CA SER A 2 -2.98 27.38 3.92
C SER A 2 -2.56 26.02 4.43
N GLU A 3 -1.88 25.99 5.57
CA GLU A 3 -1.52 24.75 6.24
C GLU A 3 -2.78 23.95 6.62
N SER A 4 -2.73 22.62 6.51
CA SER A 4 -3.84 21.74 6.88
C SER A 4 -3.38 20.40 7.42
N TRP A 5 -4.24 19.75 8.21
CA TRP A 5 -4.03 18.41 8.77
C TRP A 5 -5.30 17.58 8.65
N ALA A 6 -5.13 16.27 8.55
CA ALA A 6 -6.22 15.29 8.52
C ALA A 6 -5.83 14.07 9.36
N LEU A 7 -6.81 13.46 10.04
CA LEU A 7 -6.63 12.25 10.83
C LEU A 7 -7.81 11.30 10.59
N ARG A 8 -7.51 10.02 10.37
CA ARG A 8 -8.49 8.93 10.30
C ARG A 8 -8.06 7.81 11.24
N ALA A 9 -9.02 7.18 11.91
CA ALA A 9 -8.79 5.97 12.68
C ALA A 9 -9.96 5.00 12.50
N GLU A 10 -9.65 3.72 12.35
CA GLU A 10 -10.63 2.64 12.24
C GLU A 10 -10.11 1.41 13.00
N GLY A 11 -11.02 0.65 13.62
CA GLY A 11 -10.70 -0.60 14.27
C GLY A 11 -11.88 -1.55 14.22
N ARG A 12 -11.61 -2.83 13.97
CA ARG A 12 -12.63 -3.88 13.90
C ARG A 12 -12.07 -5.24 14.25
N LEU A 13 -12.96 -6.08 14.77
CA LEU A 13 -12.73 -7.52 14.86
C LEU A 13 -13.07 -8.15 13.50
N ALA A 14 -12.11 -8.83 12.88
CA ALA A 14 -12.32 -9.59 11.65
C ALA A 14 -12.44 -11.08 11.98
N GLU A 15 -13.22 -11.83 11.21
CA GLU A 15 -13.41 -13.27 11.41
C GLU A 15 -13.24 -14.03 10.09
N TYR A 16 -12.27 -14.94 10.08
CA TYR A 16 -11.93 -15.81 8.96
C TYR A 16 -12.32 -17.24 9.31
N LEU A 17 -13.62 -17.55 9.18
CA LEU A 17 -14.22 -18.82 9.60
C LEU A 17 -13.51 -20.05 9.02
N GLY A 18 -13.09 -20.00 7.76
CA GLY A 18 -12.38 -21.10 7.09
C GLY A 18 -10.96 -21.40 7.63
N ALA A 19 -10.42 -20.52 8.49
CA ALA A 19 -9.10 -20.67 9.12
C ALA A 19 -9.15 -20.66 10.66
N GLY A 20 -10.34 -20.51 11.27
CA GLY A 20 -10.48 -20.38 12.72
C GLY A 20 -9.71 -19.18 13.30
N PHE A 21 -9.57 -18.10 12.53
CA PHE A 21 -8.76 -16.94 12.89
C PHE A 21 -9.62 -15.70 13.10
N ARG A 22 -9.49 -15.03 14.26
CA ARG A 22 -10.29 -13.85 14.62
C ARG A 22 -9.42 -12.69 15.13
N PRO A 23 -8.60 -12.07 14.26
CA PRO A 23 -7.73 -10.99 14.66
C PRO A 23 -8.47 -9.66 14.81
N TRP A 24 -7.98 -8.81 15.72
CA TRP A 24 -8.26 -7.38 15.65
C TRP A 24 -7.44 -6.76 14.51
N THR A 25 -8.10 -5.95 13.70
CA THR A 25 -7.51 -5.18 12.60
C THR A 25 -7.89 -3.71 12.76
N GLY A 26 -7.10 -2.82 12.20
CA GLY A 26 -7.35 -1.40 12.30
C GLY A 26 -6.27 -0.58 11.62
N GLU A 27 -6.55 0.69 11.44
CA GLU A 27 -5.71 1.65 10.73
C GLU A 27 -5.81 3.02 11.41
N LEU A 28 -4.71 3.75 11.39
CA LEU A 28 -4.59 5.13 11.79
C LEU A 28 -3.78 5.84 10.73
N ASP A 29 -4.36 6.86 10.12
CA ASP A 29 -3.74 7.68 9.08
C ASP A 29 -3.71 9.13 9.54
N ALA A 30 -2.57 9.79 9.37
CA ALA A 30 -2.42 11.22 9.57
C ALA A 30 -1.76 11.86 8.36
N GLY A 31 -2.36 12.94 7.85
CA GLY A 31 -1.83 13.73 6.75
C GLY A 31 -1.56 15.17 7.19
N TRP A 32 -0.45 15.75 6.75
CA TRP A 32 -0.10 17.14 6.98
C TRP A 32 0.33 17.78 5.66
N THR A 33 -0.27 18.91 5.31
CA THR A 33 0.10 19.72 4.14
C THR A 33 0.58 21.07 4.63
N PRO A 34 1.91 21.25 4.82
CA PRO A 34 2.50 22.54 5.13
C PRO A 34 2.33 23.57 4.00
N ARG A 35 2.67 24.83 4.30
CA ARG A 35 2.45 25.96 3.38
C ARG A 35 3.26 25.89 2.08
N ASP A 36 4.34 25.12 2.07
CA ASP A 36 5.21 24.92 0.91
C ASP A 36 4.57 24.01 -0.16
N GLY A 37 3.39 23.44 0.11
CA GLY A 37 2.65 22.61 -0.84
C GLY A 37 3.10 21.15 -0.86
N SER A 38 4.09 20.77 -0.05
CA SER A 38 4.39 19.35 0.19
C SER A 38 3.28 18.70 1.01
N ARG A 39 3.19 17.38 0.94
CA ARG A 39 2.29 16.56 1.74
C ARG A 39 3.11 15.49 2.46
N VAL A 40 2.91 15.39 3.77
CA VAL A 40 3.49 14.34 4.60
C VAL A 40 2.36 13.45 5.08
N ASP A 41 2.53 12.14 4.93
CA ASP A 41 1.56 11.14 5.38
C ASP A 41 2.22 10.16 6.34
N LEU A 42 1.53 9.83 7.42
CA LEU A 42 1.91 8.82 8.41
C LEU A 42 0.77 7.81 8.50
N ALA A 43 1.11 6.53 8.54
CA ALA A 43 0.14 5.47 8.71
C ALA A 43 0.62 4.46 9.75
N ALA A 44 -0.31 3.91 10.51
CA ALA A 44 -0.08 2.76 11.37
C ALA A 44 -1.28 1.83 11.24
N ALA A 45 -1.04 0.53 11.07
CA ALA A 45 -2.12 -0.42 10.89
C ALA A 45 -1.81 -1.77 11.54
N ARG A 46 -2.87 -2.52 11.84
CA ARG A 46 -2.78 -3.93 12.18
C ARG A 46 -3.29 -4.75 11.01
N LEU A 47 -2.35 -5.40 10.32
CA LEU A 47 -2.54 -6.06 9.05
C LEU A 47 -2.72 -7.57 9.18
N VAL A 48 -3.43 -8.13 8.21
CA VAL A 48 -3.59 -9.58 7.98
C VAL A 48 -3.48 -9.81 6.48
N ILE A 49 -2.71 -10.82 6.07
CA ILE A 49 -2.67 -11.25 4.66
C ILE A 49 -3.90 -12.13 4.40
N ALA A 50 -5.02 -11.47 4.10
CA ALA A 50 -6.34 -12.10 4.02
C ALA A 50 -6.55 -12.96 2.76
N ASP A 51 -5.73 -12.76 1.73
CA ASP A 51 -5.77 -13.48 0.46
C ASP A 51 -4.87 -14.73 0.43
N ASN A 52 -4.08 -14.96 1.49
CA ASN A 52 -3.21 -16.11 1.61
C ASN A 52 -3.72 -17.08 2.69
N MET A 53 -4.29 -18.22 2.25
CA MET A 53 -4.80 -19.23 3.17
C MET A 53 -3.72 -19.82 4.09
N ALA A 54 -2.46 -19.89 3.68
CA ALA A 54 -1.38 -20.32 4.56
C ALA A 54 -1.16 -19.29 5.68
N ALA A 55 -1.10 -18.00 5.32
CA ALA A 55 -1.01 -16.92 6.31
C ALA A 55 -2.17 -16.96 7.32
N LEU A 56 -3.40 -17.13 6.85
CA LEU A 56 -4.57 -17.23 7.74
C LEU A 56 -4.53 -18.46 8.65
N ARG A 57 -4.15 -19.64 8.13
CA ARG A 57 -4.04 -20.89 8.92
C ARG A 57 -2.92 -20.83 9.96
N HIS A 58 -1.89 -20.04 9.70
CA HIS A 58 -0.80 -19.78 10.65
C HIS A 58 -1.04 -18.54 11.53
N HIS A 59 -2.27 -18.00 11.51
CA HIS A 59 -2.69 -16.84 12.31
C HIS A 59 -1.74 -15.64 12.15
N LEU A 60 -1.24 -15.45 10.92
CA LEU A 60 -0.30 -14.40 10.61
C LEU A 60 -0.99 -13.02 10.69
N GLN A 61 -0.41 -12.16 11.51
CA GLN A 61 -0.83 -10.77 11.68
C GLN A 61 0.41 -9.89 11.87
N GLY A 62 0.34 -8.65 11.40
CA GLY A 62 1.46 -7.72 11.44
C GLY A 62 1.07 -6.37 12.00
N ASN A 63 2.02 -5.70 12.64
CA ASN A 63 1.93 -4.28 12.94
C ASN A 63 2.70 -3.52 11.86
N PHE A 64 2.01 -2.63 11.16
CA PHE A 64 2.51 -1.84 10.07
C PHE A 64 2.67 -0.39 10.51
N THR A 65 3.74 0.25 10.08
CA THR A 65 3.93 1.70 10.19
C THR A 65 4.54 2.22 8.90
N SER A 66 4.10 3.38 8.45
CA SER A 66 4.66 4.05 7.27
C SER A 66 4.79 5.55 7.49
N ALA A 67 5.78 6.13 6.83
CA ALA A 67 5.91 7.56 6.65
C ALA A 67 6.21 7.84 5.17
N GLY A 68 5.57 8.86 4.61
CA GLY A 68 5.75 9.28 3.24
C GLY A 68 5.73 10.79 3.09
N ILE A 69 6.33 11.24 1.99
CA ILE A 69 6.30 12.62 1.56
C ILE A 69 6.01 12.67 0.06
N THR A 70 5.18 13.62 -0.34
CA THR A 70 4.87 13.92 -1.74
C THR A 70 5.10 15.41 -1.98
N GLN A 71 5.74 15.74 -3.10
CA GLN A 71 6.02 17.09 -3.51
C GLN A 71 5.75 17.27 -5.00
N SER A 72 5.01 18.33 -5.35
CA SER A 72 4.93 18.80 -6.73
C SER A 72 6.22 19.54 -7.08
N LEU A 73 6.87 19.11 -8.16
CA LEU A 73 8.06 19.79 -8.69
C LEU A 73 7.63 20.98 -9.56
N ASP A 74 6.56 20.79 -10.34
CA ASP A 74 5.87 21.82 -11.09
C ASP A 74 4.37 21.50 -11.25
N ARG A 75 3.73 21.95 -12.34
CA ARG A 75 2.30 21.68 -12.61
C ARG A 75 2.04 20.28 -13.18
N HIS A 76 3.07 19.62 -13.69
CA HIS A 76 3.00 18.35 -14.39
C HIS A 76 3.70 17.24 -13.62
N ASP A 77 4.72 17.56 -12.84
CA ASP A 77 5.57 16.59 -12.17
C ASP A 77 5.33 16.53 -10.67
N THR A 78 5.23 15.30 -10.17
CA THR A 78 5.21 15.00 -8.74
C THR A 78 6.25 13.94 -8.41
N VAL A 79 6.82 14.05 -7.21
CA VAL A 79 7.68 13.02 -6.64
C VAL A 79 7.14 12.63 -5.27
N SER A 80 7.06 11.34 -5.01
CA SER A 80 6.76 10.81 -3.69
C SER A 80 7.81 9.81 -3.24
N ALA A 81 8.08 9.79 -1.95
CA ALA A 81 8.93 8.80 -1.32
C ALA A 81 8.26 8.31 -0.05
N SER A 82 8.33 7.01 0.22
CA SER A 82 7.84 6.43 1.46
C SER A 82 8.74 5.33 1.99
N LEU A 83 8.69 5.18 3.30
CA LEU A 83 9.29 4.10 4.05
C LEU A 83 8.17 3.42 4.84
N ASP A 84 8.13 2.10 4.80
CA ASP A 84 7.28 1.32 5.68
C ASP A 84 8.00 0.14 6.32
N ALA A 85 7.51 -0.21 7.50
CA ALA A 85 7.96 -1.33 8.30
C ALA A 85 6.74 -2.17 8.67
N THR A 86 6.88 -3.49 8.57
CA THR A 86 5.85 -4.43 9.04
C THR A 86 6.49 -5.50 9.91
N ASP A 87 6.15 -5.52 11.19
CA ASP A 87 6.57 -6.57 12.12
C ASP A 87 5.47 -7.62 12.26
N TRP A 88 5.78 -8.84 11.83
CA TRP A 88 4.85 -9.97 11.81
C TRP A 88 5.04 -10.85 13.05
N ASN A 89 3.94 -11.32 13.62
CA ASN A 89 3.93 -12.15 14.84
C ASN A 89 4.67 -13.50 14.73
N GLN A 90 5.00 -13.95 13.52
CA GLN A 90 5.80 -15.15 13.26
C GLN A 90 7.31 -14.85 13.20
N GLY A 91 7.72 -13.67 13.67
CA GLY A 91 9.11 -13.22 13.70
C GLY A 91 9.61 -12.91 12.31
N ASN A 92 8.99 -11.97 11.60
CA ASN A 92 9.45 -11.52 10.29
C ASN A 92 9.27 -10.00 10.26
N LEU A 93 10.34 -9.27 9.98
CA LEU A 93 10.35 -7.83 9.82
C LEU A 93 10.53 -7.53 8.34
N ARG A 94 9.52 -6.91 7.74
CA ARG A 94 9.57 -6.37 6.38
C ARG A 94 9.91 -4.89 6.47
N MET A 95 10.89 -4.45 5.70
CA MET A 95 11.17 -3.04 5.43
C MET A 95 10.96 -2.77 3.96
N ARG A 96 10.33 -1.66 3.62
CA ARG A 96 10.02 -1.29 2.23
C ARG A 96 10.24 0.19 2.00
N TYR A 97 10.90 0.49 0.90
CA TYR A 97 11.27 1.83 0.46
C TYR A 97 10.67 2.02 -0.92
N ARG A 98 9.89 3.07 -1.09
CA ARG A 98 9.26 3.40 -2.36
C ARG A 98 9.64 4.81 -2.76
N VAL A 99 9.94 4.98 -4.05
CA VAL A 99 10.07 6.29 -4.68
C VAL A 99 9.26 6.24 -5.96
N ASP A 100 8.34 7.17 -6.13
CA ASP A 100 7.54 7.31 -7.33
C ASP A 100 7.78 8.70 -7.92
N PHE A 101 8.01 8.72 -9.23
CA PHE A 101 7.95 9.93 -10.02
C PHE A 101 6.71 9.85 -10.90
N ALA A 102 5.88 10.88 -10.93
CA ALA A 102 4.70 10.92 -11.78
C ALA A 102 4.71 12.17 -12.66
N HIS A 103 4.39 11.99 -13.94
CA HIS A 103 4.23 13.07 -14.91
C HIS A 103 2.79 13.08 -15.45
N HIS A 104 2.09 14.19 -15.27
CA HIS A 104 0.74 14.43 -15.76
C HIS A 104 0.78 15.19 -17.08
N PHE A 105 0.19 14.62 -18.12
CA PHE A 105 0.04 15.25 -19.42
C PHE A 105 -1.26 16.05 -19.48
N GLU A 106 -1.17 17.29 -19.97
CA GLU A 106 -2.33 18.11 -20.33
C GLU A 106 -2.97 17.62 -21.65
N ALA A 107 -3.51 16.40 -21.63
CA ALA A 107 -4.26 15.81 -22.74
C ALA A 107 -5.75 15.67 -22.37
N VAL A 108 -6.59 15.46 -23.38
CA VAL A 108 -7.98 15.02 -23.20
C VAL A 108 -8.16 13.70 -23.96
N PRO A 109 -8.29 12.55 -23.27
CA PRO A 109 -8.32 12.40 -21.81
C PRO A 109 -6.96 12.71 -21.16
N GLY A 110 -6.99 13.13 -19.89
CA GLY A 110 -5.77 13.30 -19.10
C GLY A 110 -4.99 11.98 -19.07
N LEU A 111 -3.67 12.07 -19.13
CA LEU A 111 -2.77 10.92 -19.06
C LEU A 111 -1.76 11.17 -17.95
N GLU A 112 -1.35 10.12 -17.27
CA GLU A 112 -0.32 10.15 -16.24
C GLU A 112 0.62 8.96 -16.45
N ILE A 113 1.92 9.19 -16.30
CA ILE A 113 2.91 8.12 -16.26
C ILE A 113 3.57 8.16 -14.89
N GLU A 114 3.52 7.02 -14.19
CA GLU A 114 4.22 6.81 -12.93
C GLU A 114 5.45 5.91 -13.16
N TRP A 115 6.55 6.22 -12.50
CA TRP A 115 7.75 5.39 -12.45
C TRP A 115 8.00 4.95 -11.01
N PRO A 116 7.20 3.99 -10.49
CA PRO A 116 7.43 3.45 -9.16
C PRO A 116 8.72 2.65 -9.11
N THR A 117 9.49 2.89 -8.06
CA THR A 117 10.65 2.10 -7.67
C THR A 117 10.43 1.59 -6.27
N LEU A 118 10.27 0.28 -6.13
CA LEU A 118 10.04 -0.38 -4.85
C LEU A 118 11.22 -1.25 -4.48
N TYR A 119 11.88 -0.95 -3.36
CA TYR A 119 12.87 -1.81 -2.74
C TYR A 119 12.31 -2.39 -1.45
N GLN A 120 12.40 -3.71 -1.27
CA GLN A 120 11.86 -4.37 -0.09
C GLN A 120 12.84 -5.43 0.43
N THR A 121 12.94 -5.53 1.75
CA THR A 121 13.78 -6.51 2.44
C THR A 121 13.01 -7.19 3.56
N TYR A 122 13.40 -8.42 3.86
CA TYR A 122 12.91 -9.19 5.00
C TYR A 122 14.11 -9.67 5.83
N ASP A 123 14.02 -9.55 7.15
CA ASP A 123 15.07 -10.05 8.07
C ASP A 123 15.21 -11.59 8.01
N ARG A 124 14.08 -12.30 7.84
CA ARG A 124 14.01 -13.76 7.69
C ARG A 124 12.82 -14.18 6.85
N GLY A 125 12.80 -15.41 6.34
CA GLY A 125 11.64 -15.95 5.63
C GLY A 125 10.56 -16.46 6.58
N PHE A 126 9.33 -16.55 6.11
CA PHE A 126 8.27 -17.26 6.84
C PHE A 126 8.48 -18.77 6.77
N SER A 127 8.20 -19.49 7.88
CA SER A 127 8.32 -20.95 7.96
C SER A 127 7.31 -21.72 7.10
N PHE A 128 6.26 -21.04 6.61
CA PHE A 128 5.16 -21.60 5.82
C PHE A 128 5.06 -20.98 4.42
N ALA A 129 6.14 -20.35 3.95
CA ALA A 129 6.42 -19.95 2.57
C ALA A 129 5.49 -18.95 1.83
N PRO A 130 4.84 -17.92 2.45
CA PRO A 130 4.43 -16.74 1.70
C PRO A 130 5.64 -15.98 1.12
N PHE A 131 5.42 -15.18 0.08
CA PHE A 131 6.48 -14.45 -0.63
C PHE A 131 7.22 -13.47 0.31
N SER A 132 8.42 -13.84 0.73
CA SER A 132 9.29 -13.03 1.61
C SER A 132 10.76 -13.11 1.16
N PRO A 133 11.11 -12.59 -0.03
CA PRO A 133 12.49 -12.62 -0.53
C PRO A 133 13.39 -11.76 0.35
N ARG A 134 14.64 -12.17 0.60
CA ARG A 134 15.56 -11.34 1.41
C ARG A 134 15.73 -9.92 0.87
N ALA A 135 15.72 -9.76 -0.45
CA ALA A 135 15.66 -8.47 -1.13
C ALA A 135 14.91 -8.60 -2.48
N SER A 136 14.14 -7.58 -2.84
CA SER A 136 13.46 -7.49 -4.14
C SER A 136 13.36 -6.03 -4.63
N LEU A 137 13.45 -5.84 -5.94
CA LEU A 137 13.29 -4.55 -6.63
C LEU A 137 12.18 -4.68 -7.68
N PHE A 138 11.21 -3.76 -7.68
CA PHE A 138 10.16 -3.69 -8.70
C PHE A 138 10.17 -2.30 -9.35
N PRO A 139 10.56 -2.20 -10.63
CA PRO A 139 10.42 -0.98 -11.41
C PRO A 139 9.08 -0.98 -12.19
N PHE A 140 8.46 0.19 -12.35
CA PHE A 140 7.38 0.57 -13.29
C PHE A 140 5.92 0.10 -13.03
N ALA A 141 4.97 1.01 -13.28
CA ALA A 141 3.53 0.76 -13.42
C ALA A 141 2.90 1.85 -14.30
N LEU A 142 1.92 1.52 -15.15
CA LEU A 142 1.19 2.50 -15.96
C LEU A 142 -0.23 2.66 -15.40
N ARG A 143 -0.67 3.89 -15.12
CA ARG A 143 -1.97 4.16 -14.48
C ARG A 143 -2.77 5.19 -15.27
N ALA A 144 -4.10 5.00 -15.34
CA ALA A 144 -5.01 6.05 -15.80
C ALA A 144 -5.27 7.04 -14.65
N PRO A 145 -5.47 8.34 -14.91
CA PRO A 145 -5.65 9.31 -13.84
C PRO A 145 -6.93 9.01 -13.06
N GLY A 146 -6.77 8.69 -11.78
CA GLY A 146 -7.83 8.64 -10.78
C GLY A 146 -7.40 9.51 -9.61
N ARG A 147 -8.24 10.46 -9.20
CA ARG A 147 -8.01 11.23 -7.96
C ARG A 147 -7.90 10.25 -6.79
N THR A 148 -6.68 9.97 -6.36
CA THR A 148 -6.45 9.24 -5.12
C THR A 148 -6.34 10.28 -4.00
N GLU A 149 -7.47 10.60 -3.39
CA GLU A 149 -7.46 11.25 -2.08
C GLU A 149 -7.10 10.19 -1.04
N GLY A 150 -5.80 9.99 -0.85
CA GLY A 150 -5.26 8.98 0.06
C GLY A 150 -3.76 8.79 -0.16
N ILE A 151 -3.11 8.13 0.80
CA ILE A 151 -1.70 7.76 0.70
C ILE A 151 -1.50 6.94 -0.58
N PRO A 152 -0.54 7.28 -1.46
CA PRO A 152 -0.18 6.44 -2.60
C PRO A 152 0.19 5.03 -2.11
N GLY A 153 -0.70 4.06 -2.29
CA GLY A 153 -0.46 2.65 -1.95
C GLY A 153 -1.10 2.09 -0.67
N VAL A 154 -2.07 2.77 -0.04
CA VAL A 154 -2.88 2.14 1.02
C VAL A 154 -3.98 1.20 0.48
N MET A 155 -4.31 1.28 -0.82
CA MET A 155 -5.21 0.30 -1.45
C MET A 155 -4.64 -0.24 -2.76
N GLU A 156 -4.14 -1.49 -2.65
CA GLU A 156 -4.01 -2.58 -3.64
C GLU A 156 -2.67 -3.31 -3.44
N GLU A 157 -2.69 -4.32 -2.57
CA GLU A 157 -1.61 -5.29 -2.47
C GLU A 157 -1.84 -6.34 -3.57
N ALA A 158 -0.89 -6.50 -4.50
CA ALA A 158 -0.88 -7.59 -5.46
C ALA A 158 0.22 -8.56 -5.04
N TRP A 159 -0.17 -9.68 -4.43
CA TRP A 159 0.77 -10.75 -4.11
C TRP A 159 1.05 -11.57 -5.36
N HIS A 160 2.27 -11.46 -5.90
CA HIS A 160 2.73 -12.34 -6.98
C HIS A 160 3.07 -13.73 -6.41
N LEU A 161 2.28 -14.74 -6.81
CA LEU A 161 2.65 -16.14 -6.68
C LEU A 161 3.65 -16.51 -7.79
N PRO A 162 4.77 -17.18 -7.49
CA PRO A 162 5.57 -17.80 -8.53
C PRO A 162 4.83 -19.03 -9.05
N GLY A 163 4.29 -18.94 -10.25
CA GLY A 163 3.64 -20.06 -10.95
C GLY A 163 2.11 -20.07 -10.83
N GLY A 164 1.45 -19.28 -11.66
CA GLY A 164 -0.01 -19.29 -11.82
C GLY A 164 -0.49 -17.95 -12.35
N GLY A 165 -0.80 -17.89 -13.65
CA GLY A 165 -1.35 -16.69 -14.27
C GLY A 165 -2.65 -16.27 -13.56
N GLY A 166 -2.65 -15.05 -13.02
CA GLY A 166 -3.81 -14.48 -12.35
C GLY A 166 -3.40 -13.40 -11.36
N THR A 167 -3.23 -12.17 -11.84
CA THR A 167 -3.23 -10.98 -10.99
C THR A 167 -4.65 -10.81 -10.47
N ARG A 168 -4.91 -11.07 -9.18
CA ARG A 168 -6.19 -10.75 -8.54
C ARG A 168 -5.93 -9.88 -7.32
N ALA A 169 -6.56 -8.70 -7.34
CA ALA A 169 -6.43 -7.66 -6.34
C ALA A 169 -6.92 -8.11 -4.96
N VAL A 170 -6.21 -7.67 -3.92
CA VAL A 170 -6.62 -7.78 -2.52
C VAL A 170 -7.85 -6.91 -2.29
N GLN A 171 -8.99 -7.53 -1.96
CA GLN A 171 -10.18 -6.83 -1.48
C GLN A 171 -9.99 -6.43 -0.01
N GLY A 172 -9.44 -5.22 0.20
CA GLY A 172 -9.81 -4.42 1.36
C GLY A 172 -11.21 -3.86 1.14
N LEU A 173 -12.13 -4.12 2.08
CA LEU A 173 -13.49 -3.55 2.10
C LEU A 173 -13.45 -2.03 1.84
N GLY A 174 -14.09 -1.60 0.75
CA GLY A 174 -13.85 -0.31 0.11
C GLY A 174 -14.49 0.94 0.73
N SER A 175 -13.97 2.08 0.29
CA SER A 175 -14.71 3.35 0.17
C SER A 175 -15.42 3.37 -1.20
N PRO A 176 -16.64 3.94 -1.33
CA PRO A 176 -17.47 3.86 -2.54
C PRO A 176 -17.10 4.92 -3.59
N LEU A 177 -15.81 5.09 -3.90
CA LEU A 177 -15.35 5.97 -4.98
C LEU A 177 -14.24 5.28 -5.78
N GLY A 178 -14.59 4.85 -7.00
CA GLY A 178 -13.61 4.36 -7.99
C GLY A 178 -13.71 2.88 -8.37
N ARG A 179 -14.90 2.36 -8.72
CA ARG A 179 -14.97 1.19 -9.60
C ARG A 179 -14.66 1.64 -11.02
N LEU A 180 -13.53 1.20 -11.58
CA LEU A 180 -13.43 1.05 -13.04
C LEU A 180 -13.17 -0.43 -13.35
N LEU A 181 -14.23 -1.08 -13.81
CA LEU A 181 -14.22 -2.38 -14.45
C LEU A 181 -13.65 -2.18 -15.85
N VAL A 182 -12.61 -2.93 -16.25
CA VAL A 182 -12.34 -3.18 -17.66
C VAL A 182 -12.40 -4.68 -17.87
N GLN A 183 -13.51 -5.12 -18.47
CA GLN A 183 -13.65 -6.45 -19.06
C GLN A 183 -12.86 -6.50 -20.38
N LEU A 184 -12.06 -7.55 -20.54
CA LEU A 184 -11.88 -8.23 -21.81
C LEU A 184 -12.11 -9.72 -21.55
#